data_AF-A0A1W5YJP9-F1
#
_entry.id   AF-A0A1W5YJP9-F1
#
_cell.length_a   1.000
_cell.length_b   1.000
_cell.length_c   1.000
_cell.angle_alpha   90.00
_cell.angle_beta   90.00
_cell.angle_gamma   90.00
#
_symmetry.space_group_name_H-M   'P 1'
#
loop_
_entity.id
_entity.type
_entity.pdbx_description
1 polymer ?
#
loop_
_entity_poly.entity_id
_entity_poly.type
_entity_poly.pdbx_seq_one_letter_code
_entity_poly.pdbx_strand_id
1 'polypeptide(L)'
;MAVTKKPDLSDPILRAKLAKGMGHNYYGEPAWPNDLLYMFPVTILGTFACVIGLAVLDPAVIGEPANPFATPLEILPEWYFYSVFQ
;
A
#
# COMPACT_ATOMS: atom_id res chain seq x y z
N MET A 1 3.06 26.22 7.33
CA MET A 1 3.33 25.49 8.59
C MET A 1 2.08 24.67 8.87
N ALA A 2 2.19 23.34 9.03
CA ALA A 2 1.03 22.46 9.23
C ALA A 2 0.44 22.62 10.64
N VAL A 3 -0.86 22.37 10.79
CA VAL A 3 -1.54 22.36 12.10
C VAL A 3 -1.10 21.12 12.86
N THR A 4 -0.41 21.32 13.99
CA THR A 4 0.15 20.22 14.80
C THR A 4 -0.25 20.35 16.26
N LYS A 5 -0.75 19.24 16.83
CA LYS A 5 -1.05 19.10 18.26
C LYS A 5 0.17 18.52 18.98
N LYS A 6 0.63 19.16 20.06
CA LYS A 6 1.68 18.60 20.93
C LYS A 6 1.12 17.50 21.84
N PRO A 7 1.93 16.52 22.26
CA PRO A 7 1.50 15.52 23.24
C PRO A 7 1.20 16.17 24.59
N ASP A 8 0.11 15.76 25.23
CA ASP A 8 -0.25 16.19 26.58
C ASP A 8 0.44 15.32 27.63
N LEU A 9 1.61 15.76 28.08
CA LEU A 9 2.39 15.04 29.09
C LEU A 9 1.85 15.22 30.51
N SER A 10 0.78 16.00 30.71
CA SER A 10 0.10 16.07 32.00
C SER A 10 -0.93 14.94 32.18
N ASP A 11 -1.40 14.33 31.08
CA ASP A 11 -2.35 13.21 31.13
C ASP A 11 -1.66 11.90 31.58
N PRO A 12 -2.02 11.35 32.77
CA PRO A 12 -1.46 10.10 33.26
C PRO A 12 -1.84 8.90 32.38
N ILE A 13 -2.98 8.94 31.69
CA ILE A 13 -3.42 7.87 30.78
C ILE A 13 -2.53 7.83 29.55
N LEU A 14 -2.27 8.97 28.92
CA LEU A 14 -1.35 9.05 27.78
C LEU A 14 0.06 8.58 28.18
N ARG A 15 0.58 9.02 29.33
CA ARG A 15 1.91 8.60 29.81
C ARG A 15 1.99 7.09 30.04
N ALA A 16 0.95 6.49 30.63
CA ALA A 16 0.91 5.05 30.85
C ALA A 16 0.88 4.26 29.51
N LYS A 17 0.23 4.79 28.47
CA LYS A 17 0.26 4.19 27.12
C LYS A 17 1.64 4.34 26.47
N LEU A 18 2.24 5.52 26.55
CA LEU A 18 3.56 5.78 25.97
C LEU A 18 4.65 4.91 26.61
N ALA A 19 4.58 4.66 27.92
CA ALA A 19 5.50 3.75 28.61
C ALA A 19 5.44 2.31 28.09
N LYS A 20 4.35 1.92 27.40
CA LYS A 20 4.17 0.62 26.75
C LYS A 20 4.38 0.67 25.23
N GLY A 21 4.91 1.77 24.69
CA GLY A 21 5.08 1.97 23.24
C GLY A 21 3.78 2.20 22.47
N MET A 22 2.69 2.57 23.14
CA MET A 22 1.36 2.83 22.53
C MET A 22 0.97 4.31 22.63
N GLY A 23 -0.06 4.73 21.86
CA GLY A 23 -0.64 6.07 21.98
C GLY A 23 0.07 7.17 21.21
N HIS A 24 0.98 6.82 20.30
CA HIS A 24 1.68 7.76 19.42
C HIS A 24 0.77 8.47 18.40
N ASN A 25 -0.50 8.07 18.31
CA ASN A 25 -1.54 8.68 17.49
C ASN A 25 -2.32 9.82 18.18
N TYR A 26 -2.00 10.18 19.44
CA TYR A 26 -2.74 11.22 20.20
C TYR A 26 -2.24 12.65 19.97
N TYR A 27 -1.17 12.81 19.21
CA TYR A 27 -0.51 14.08 18.90
C TYR A 27 -0.06 14.06 17.43
N GLY A 28 0.34 15.22 16.91
CA GLY A 28 0.63 15.41 15.49
C GLY A 28 -0.53 16.08 14.74
N GLU A 29 -0.66 15.75 13.47
CA GLU A 29 -1.73 16.28 12.61
C GLU A 29 -3.06 15.55 12.88
N PRO A 30 -4.21 16.25 12.90
CA PRO A 30 -5.50 15.58 12.96
C PRO A 30 -5.72 14.68 11.74
N ALA A 31 -5.94 13.38 11.96
CA ALA A 31 -6.19 12.44 10.87
C ALA A 31 -7.39 12.83 10.01
N TRP A 32 -8.46 13.34 10.65
CA TRP A 32 -9.63 13.89 9.97
C TRP A 32 -9.68 15.43 10.10
N PRO A 33 -10.01 16.17 9.03
CA PRO A 33 -10.20 15.70 7.65
C PRO A 33 -8.88 15.60 6.87
N ASN A 34 -7.79 16.14 7.40
CA ASN A 34 -6.59 16.49 6.64
C ASN A 34 -6.00 15.30 5.86
N ASP A 35 -5.79 14.18 6.52
CA ASP A 35 -5.16 13.02 5.89
C ASP A 35 -6.23 12.10 5.27
N LEU A 36 -7.22 11.70 6.08
CA LEU A 36 -8.22 10.72 5.69
C LEU A 36 -9.18 11.19 4.58
N LEU A 37 -9.55 12.46 4.55
CA LEU A 37 -10.50 12.95 3.54
C LEU A 37 -9.78 13.58 2.35
N TYR A 38 -8.66 14.28 2.56
CA TYR A 38 -8.00 14.99 1.47
C TYR A 38 -6.83 14.23 0.85
N MET A 39 -5.97 13.59 1.66
CA MET A 39 -4.80 12.90 1.13
C MET A 39 -5.09 11.48 0.66
N PHE A 40 -5.95 10.75 1.38
CA PHE A 40 -6.27 9.36 1.02
C PHE A 40 -6.87 9.25 -0.39
N PRO A 41 -7.86 10.07 -0.81
CA PRO A 41 -8.38 10.00 -2.18
C PRO A 41 -7.34 10.33 -3.24
N VAL A 42 -6.39 11.23 -2.97
CA VAL A 42 -5.30 11.55 -3.90
C VAL A 42 -4.43 10.33 -4.14
N THR A 43 -4.04 9.63 -3.08
CA THR A 43 -3.26 8.39 -3.19
C THR A 43 -4.04 7.30 -3.90
N ILE A 44 -5.33 7.12 -3.58
CA ILE A 44 -6.21 6.12 -4.22
C ILE A 44 -6.36 6.38 -5.72
N LEU A 45 -6.65 7.62 -6.11
CA LEU A 45 -6.82 7.97 -7.51
C LEU A 45 -5.49 7.92 -8.27
N GLY A 46 -4.38 8.29 -7.63
CA GLY A 46 -3.04 8.18 -8.21
C GLY A 46 -2.66 6.73 -8.52
N THR A 47 -2.83 5.81 -7.56
CA THR A 47 -2.52 4.39 -7.78
C THR A 47 -3.42 3.78 -8.84
N PHE A 48 -4.71 4.10 -8.82
CA PHE A 48 -5.66 3.61 -9.82
C PHE A 48 -5.34 4.12 -11.22
N ALA A 49 -5.00 5.41 -11.36
CA ALA A 49 -4.60 6.01 -12.63
C ALA A 49 -3.33 5.35 -13.21
N CYS A 50 -2.34 5.04 -12.36
CA CYS A 50 -1.14 4.31 -12.80
C CYS A 50 -1.47 2.91 -13.31
N VAL A 51 -2.28 2.14 -12.58
CA VAL A 51 -2.68 0.78 -12.99
C VAL A 51 -3.48 0.80 -14.29
N ILE A 52 -4.44 1.72 -14.44
CA ILE A 52 -5.20 1.89 -15.69
C ILE A 52 -4.26 2.31 -16.82
N GLY A 53 -3.37 3.27 -16.59
CA GLY A 53 -2.41 3.74 -17.58
C GLY A 53 -1.57 2.58 -18.13
N LEU A 54 -1.04 1.72 -17.26
CA LEU A 54 -0.30 0.52 -17.66
C LEU A 54 -1.18 -0.48 -18.41
N ALA A 55 -2.39 -0.76 -17.92
CA ALA A 55 -3.31 -1.70 -18.56
C ALA A 55 -3.76 -1.26 -19.97
N VAL A 56 -3.82 0.05 -20.23
CA VAL A 56 -4.15 0.60 -21.56
C VAL A 56 -2.93 0.59 -22.49
N LEU A 57 -1.74 0.92 -21.97
CA LEU A 57 -0.52 1.00 -22.77
C LEU A 57 0.10 -0.37 -23.09
N ASP A 58 -0.08 -1.35 -22.20
CA ASP A 58 0.45 -2.71 -22.32
C ASP A 58 -0.62 -3.74 -21.88
N PRO A 59 -1.56 -4.08 -22.78
CA PRO A 59 -2.66 -4.99 -22.45
C PRO A 59 -2.17 -6.44 -22.32
N ALA A 60 -2.82 -7.21 -21.44
CA ALA A 60 -2.49 -8.61 -21.22
C ALA A 60 -2.68 -9.46 -22.49
N VAL A 61 -1.70 -10.32 -22.76
CA VAL A 61 -1.71 -11.24 -23.92
C VAL A 61 -2.42 -12.54 -23.56
N ILE A 62 -3.21 -13.08 -24.49
CA ILE A 62 -3.82 -14.42 -24.38
C ILE A 62 -2.89 -15.41 -25.07
N GLY A 63 -2.44 -16.42 -24.31
CA GLY A 63 -1.58 -17.49 -24.81
C GLY A 63 -2.32 -18.57 -25.60
N GLU A 64 -1.57 -19.57 -26.03
CA GLU A 64 -2.10 -20.74 -26.75
C GLU A 64 -2.91 -21.66 -25.82
N PRO A 65 -3.87 -22.45 -26.35
CA PRO A 65 -4.58 -23.45 -25.58
C PRO A 65 -3.63 -24.51 -24.98
N ALA A 66 -3.99 -25.04 -23.81
CA ALA A 66 -3.19 -26.06 -23.13
C ALA A 66 -3.07 -27.34 -23.98
N ASN A 67 -1.83 -27.81 -24.17
CA ASN A 67 -1.53 -29.07 -24.86
C ASN A 67 -0.62 -29.96 -23.99
N PRO A 68 -1.14 -31.06 -23.41
CA PRO A 68 -0.34 -31.97 -22.59
C PRO A 68 0.80 -32.67 -23.33
N PHE A 69 0.80 -32.67 -24.66
CA PHE A 69 1.80 -33.34 -25.49
C PHE A 69 2.86 -32.39 -26.07
N ALA A 70 2.78 -31.08 -25.79
CA ALA A 70 3.75 -30.10 -26.26
C ALA A 70 4.22 -29.21 -25.10
N THR A 71 5.48 -29.38 -24.70
CA THR A 71 6.11 -28.56 -23.64
C THR A 71 6.73 -27.30 -24.25
N PRO A 72 6.42 -26.09 -23.73
CA PRO A 72 7.05 -24.87 -24.21
C PRO A 72 8.53 -24.81 -23.82
N LEU A 73 9.33 -24.04 -24.57
CA LEU A 73 10.77 -23.89 -24.31
C LEU A 73 11.07 -23.16 -23.00
N GLU A 74 10.19 -22.23 -22.61
CA GLU A 74 10.29 -21.43 -21.39
C GLU A 74 9.05 -21.67 -20.52
N ILE A 75 9.26 -22.18 -19.31
CA ILE A 75 8.22 -22.36 -18.28
C ILE A 75 8.66 -21.57 -17.06
N LEU A 76 8.02 -20.43 -16.83
CA LEU A 76 8.32 -19.54 -15.70
C LEU A 76 7.05 -19.28 -14.90
N PRO A 77 7.13 -19.23 -13.56
CA PRO A 77 6.01 -18.77 -12.73
C PRO A 77 5.91 -17.23 -12.76
N GLU A 78 5.00 -16.66 -11.98
CA GLU A 78 4.98 -15.21 -11.75
C GLU A 78 6.25 -14.75 -11.00
N TRP A 79 6.61 -13.47 -11.21
CA TRP A 79 7.89 -12.90 -10.78
C TRP A 79 8.17 -13.03 -9.28
N TYR A 80 7.14 -12.98 -8.42
CA TYR A 80 7.31 -13.12 -6.97
C TYR A 80 7.58 -14.56 -6.51
N PHE A 81 7.52 -15.54 -7.43
CA PHE A 81 7.90 -16.94 -7.16
C PHE A 81 9.31 -17.30 -7.63
N TYR A 82 10.04 -16.40 -8.30
CA TYR A 82 11.36 -16.72 -8.85
C TYR A 82 12.37 -17.20 -7.80
N SER A 83 12.30 -16.67 -6.57
CA SER A 83 13.19 -17.11 -5.48
C SER A 83 12.92 -18.54 -5.00
N VAL A 84 11.67 -19.03 -5.12
CA VAL A 84 11.29 -20.41 -4.76
C VAL A 84 11.55 -21.38 -5.91
N PHE A 85 11.51 -20.87 -7.15
CA PHE A 85 11.67 -21.65 -8.36
C PHE A 85 13.15 -21.93 -8.73
N GLN A 86 14.09 -21.16 -8.19
CA GLN A 86 15.54 -21.31 -8.40
C GLN A 86 16.12 -22.54 -7.68
#